data_AF-A0A3B8SY63-F1
#
_entry.id   AF-A0A3B8SY63-F1
#
_cell.length_a   1.000
_cell.length_b   1.000
_cell.length_c   1.000
_cell.angle_alpha   90.00
_cell.angle_beta   90.00
_cell.angle_gamma   90.00
#
_symmetry.space_group_name_H-M   'P 1'
#
loop_
_entity.id
_entity.type
_entity.pdbx_description
1 polymer ?
#
loop_
_entity_poly.entity_id
_entity_poly.type
_entity_poly.pdbx_seq_one_letter_code
_entity_poly.pdbx_strand_id
1 'polypeptide(L)'
;MTQRVDTNMIGLSTIEEFIEYGKSMTISNSTLFYKKNLNGTIINWDFILDDYIDVLRKFISRKILTKEEYFRYRYKPKTLSVDLYGTTELAYPILRINNLSSAIEFDLGKPLVFDEGITEVIKEIFILERSRIVANKVEINT
;
A
#
# COMPACT_ATOMS: atom_id res chain seq x y z
N MET A 1 6.71 -38.10 -22.15
CA MET A 1 7.13 -37.16 -21.10
C MET A 1 7.19 -35.79 -21.72
N THR A 2 6.15 -34.99 -21.53
CA THR A 2 6.07 -33.63 -22.10
C THR A 2 5.89 -32.69 -20.93
N GLN A 3 6.99 -32.11 -20.46
CA GLN A 3 6.93 -30.96 -19.55
C GLN A 3 6.31 -29.80 -20.34
N ARG A 4 5.02 -29.54 -20.08
CA ARG A 4 4.43 -28.23 -20.34
C ARG A 4 5.00 -27.30 -19.28
N VAL A 5 6.04 -26.57 -19.66
CA VAL A 5 6.58 -25.45 -18.90
C VAL A 5 5.46 -24.42 -18.75
N ASP A 6 5.18 -24.06 -17.51
CA ASP A 6 4.10 -23.18 -17.10
C ASP A 6 4.13 -21.84 -17.87
N THR A 7 3.05 -21.55 -18.59
CA THR A 7 2.87 -20.36 -19.44
C THR A 7 2.71 -19.05 -18.66
N ASN A 8 3.15 -18.96 -17.40
CA ASN A 8 3.06 -17.77 -16.56
C ASN A 8 4.43 -17.21 -16.11
N MET A 9 5.52 -17.68 -16.70
CA MET A 9 6.86 -17.07 -16.57
C MET A 9 7.10 -15.89 -17.54
N ILE A 10 6.06 -15.38 -18.20
CA ILE A 10 6.19 -14.34 -19.23
C ILE A 10 5.63 -13.04 -18.68
N GLY A 11 6.44 -11.98 -18.68
CA GLY A 11 5.85 -10.66 -18.56
C GLY A 11 6.77 -9.51 -18.28
N LEU A 12 8.09 -9.70 -18.17
CA LEU A 12 9.12 -8.66 -18.15
C LEU A 12 10.41 -9.24 -18.73
N SER A 13 10.42 -9.45 -20.05
CA SER A 13 11.54 -10.05 -20.78
C SER A 13 12.61 -9.03 -21.16
N THR A 14 12.28 -7.74 -21.11
CA THR A 14 13.19 -6.63 -21.42
C THR A 14 13.22 -5.59 -20.30
N ILE A 15 14.28 -4.77 -20.31
CA ILE A 15 14.42 -3.65 -19.36
C ILE A 15 13.32 -2.60 -19.64
N GLU A 16 12.93 -2.42 -20.90
CA GLU A 16 11.88 -1.50 -21.31
C GLU A 16 10.51 -1.89 -20.74
N GLU A 17 10.16 -3.18 -20.82
CA GLU A 17 8.93 -3.71 -20.22
C GLU A 17 8.93 -3.49 -18.69
N PHE A 18 10.10 -3.64 -18.05
CA PHE A 18 10.23 -3.43 -16.60
C PHE A 18 10.00 -1.96 -16.22
N ILE A 19 10.54 -1.04 -17.02
CA ILE A 19 10.35 0.41 -16.84
C ILE A 19 8.87 0.79 -17.04
N GLU A 20 8.21 0.24 -18.06
CA GLU A 20 6.80 0.52 -18.34
C GLU A 20 5.87 -0.04 -17.26
N TYR A 21 6.17 -1.23 -16.75
CA TYR A 21 5.48 -1.81 -15.61
C TYR A 21 5.58 -0.93 -14.37
N GLY A 22 6.78 -0.48 -13.99
CA GLY A 22 6.96 0.43 -12.86
C GLY A 22 6.18 1.75 -13.00
N LYS A 23 6.04 2.27 -14.22
CA LYS A 23 5.26 3.49 -14.51
C LYS A 23 3.75 3.28 -14.44
N SER A 24 3.26 2.10 -14.82
CA SER A 24 1.83 1.75 -14.81
C SER A 24 1.32 1.28 -13.45
N MET A 25 2.22 1.02 -12.50
CA MET A 25 1.86 0.64 -11.14
C MET A 25 1.18 1.78 -10.38
N THR A 26 -0.11 1.59 -10.15
CA THR A 26 -0.90 2.40 -9.22
C THR A 26 -0.97 1.70 -7.87
N ILE A 27 -0.65 2.46 -6.82
CA ILE A 27 -0.89 1.99 -5.44
C ILE A 27 -2.40 1.93 -5.26
N SER A 28 -2.93 0.78 -4.87
CA SER A 28 -4.34 0.63 -4.53
C SER A 28 -4.49 -0.02 -3.16
N ASN A 29 -5.45 0.42 -2.37
CA ASN A 29 -5.76 -0.15 -1.08
C ASN A 29 -6.14 -1.63 -1.19
N SER A 30 -6.65 -2.05 -2.36
CA SER A 30 -6.96 -3.46 -2.65
C SER A 30 -5.73 -4.34 -2.87
N THR A 31 -4.57 -3.75 -3.15
CA THR A 31 -3.30 -4.43 -3.42
C THR A 31 -2.28 -4.28 -2.28
N LEU A 32 -2.59 -3.46 -1.27
CA LEU A 32 -1.77 -3.30 -0.06
C LEU A 32 -1.81 -4.47 0.92
N PHE A 33 -2.69 -5.45 0.70
CA PHE A 33 -2.87 -6.58 1.59
C PHE A 33 -2.73 -7.90 0.86
N TYR A 34 -2.12 -8.87 1.51
CA TYR A 34 -2.37 -10.27 1.21
C TYR A 34 -3.78 -10.64 1.66
N LYS A 35 -4.41 -11.50 0.89
CA LYS A 35 -5.78 -11.94 1.11
C LYS A 35 -5.78 -13.40 1.52
N LYS A 36 -6.80 -13.78 2.28
CA LYS A 36 -7.02 -15.16 2.68
C LYS A 36 -8.46 -15.55 2.41
N ASN A 37 -8.67 -16.75 1.89
CA ASN A 37 -9.99 -17.34 1.75
C ASN A 37 -10.32 -18.11 3.04
N LEU A 38 -11.35 -17.65 3.75
CA LEU A 38 -11.91 -18.33 4.91
C LEU A 38 -13.31 -18.83 4.54
N ASN A 39 -13.43 -20.13 4.28
CA ASN A 39 -14.70 -20.80 4.00
C ASN A 39 -15.53 -20.11 2.91
N GLY A 40 -14.88 -19.67 1.83
CA GLY A 40 -15.52 -18.97 0.70
C GLY A 40 -15.59 -17.44 0.86
N THR A 41 -15.14 -16.88 1.98
CA THR A 41 -15.05 -15.42 2.18
C THR A 41 -13.61 -14.95 2.05
N ILE A 42 -13.34 -14.06 1.11
CA ILE A 42 -12.03 -13.44 0.94
C ILE A 42 -11.91 -12.26 1.89
N ILE A 43 -10.92 -12.31 2.77
CA ILE A 43 -10.61 -11.24 3.72
C ILE A 43 -9.20 -10.67 3.47
N ASN A 44 -8.99 -9.41 3.83
CA ASN A 44 -7.65 -8.85 3.98
C ASN A 44 -7.04 -9.45 5.24
N TRP A 45 -5.88 -10.07 5.11
CA TRP A 45 -5.23 -10.79 6.20
C TRP A 45 -4.00 -10.03 6.71
N ASP A 46 -2.99 -9.88 5.86
CA ASP A 46 -1.72 -9.24 6.23
C ASP A 46 -1.46 -8.01 5.37
N PHE A 47 -0.99 -6.93 5.99
CA PHE A 47 -0.63 -5.68 5.31
C PHE A 47 0.82 -5.76 4.84
N ILE A 48 1.03 -5.66 3.53
CA ILE A 48 2.34 -5.92 2.90
C ILE A 48 3.42 -4.98 3.45
N LEU A 49 3.06 -3.74 3.77
CA LEU A 49 4.02 -2.74 4.23
C LEU A 49 4.48 -2.95 5.68
N ASP A 50 3.82 -3.81 6.47
CA ASP A 50 4.26 -4.09 7.85
C ASP A 50 5.65 -4.75 7.87
N ASP A 51 5.93 -5.65 6.91
CA ASP A 51 7.24 -6.30 6.74
C ASP A 51 8.37 -5.28 6.42
N TYR A 52 8.00 -4.08 5.96
CA TYR A 52 8.92 -3.04 5.53
C TYR A 52 8.94 -1.81 6.44
N ILE A 53 8.32 -1.90 7.63
CA ILE A 53 8.15 -0.74 8.51
C ILE A 53 9.48 -0.05 8.88
N ASP A 54 10.57 -0.81 9.02
CA ASP A 54 11.90 -0.26 9.32
C ASP A 54 12.49 0.57 8.19
N VAL A 55 12.16 0.23 6.94
CA VAL A 55 12.53 1.04 5.76
C VAL A 55 11.66 2.29 5.71
N LEU A 56 10.35 2.12 5.91
CA LEU A 56 9.37 3.20 5.85
C LEU A 56 9.55 4.25 6.95
N ARG A 57 10.06 3.85 8.12
CA ARG A 57 10.35 4.76 9.26
C ARG A 57 11.20 5.96 8.89
N LYS A 58 12.09 5.84 7.91
CA LYS A 58 12.95 6.93 7.43
C LYS A 58 12.19 8.04 6.72
N PHE A 59 11.00 7.72 6.23
CA PHE A 59 10.10 8.61 5.50
C PHE A 59 8.91 9.01 6.37
N ILE A 60 8.92 8.76 7.68
CA ILE A 60 7.83 9.14 8.58
C ILE A 60 8.23 10.41 9.32
N SER A 61 7.41 11.45 9.18
CA SER A 61 7.58 12.70 9.89
C SER A 61 6.29 13.10 10.61
N ARG A 62 6.41 14.02 11.58
CA ARG A 62 5.27 14.54 12.33
C ARG A 62 4.82 15.86 11.73
N LYS A 63 3.58 15.91 11.23
CA LYS A 63 2.98 17.17 10.75
C LYS A 63 2.25 17.87 11.89
N ILE A 64 2.56 19.14 12.13
CA ILE A 64 1.82 19.98 13.06
C ILE A 64 0.67 20.63 12.28
N LEU A 65 -0.58 20.38 12.69
CA LEU A 65 -1.75 20.95 12.04
C LEU A 65 -2.10 22.31 12.64
N THR A 66 -2.53 23.25 11.81
CA THR A 66 -3.28 24.42 12.28
C THR A 66 -4.65 23.99 12.80
N LYS A 67 -5.37 24.91 13.46
CA LYS A 67 -6.73 24.64 13.96
C LYS A 67 -7.67 24.30 12.80
N GLU A 68 -7.56 25.02 11.69
CA GLU A 68 -8.36 24.85 10.47
C GLU A 68 -8.04 23.50 9.80
N GLU A 69 -6.75 23.17 9.67
CA GLU A 69 -6.31 21.86 9.15
C GLU A 69 -6.82 20.71 10.02
N TYR A 70 -6.72 20.84 11.35
CA TYR A 70 -7.23 19.85 12.28
C TYR A 70 -8.72 19.59 12.07
N PHE A 71 -9.56 20.63 12.03
CA PHE A 71 -11.00 20.46 11.77
C PHE A 71 -11.31 19.89 10.39
N ARG A 72 -10.48 20.20 9.38
CA ARG A 72 -10.61 19.64 8.03
C ARG A 72 -10.30 18.14 8.00
N TYR A 73 -9.25 17.71 8.69
CA TYR A 73 -8.73 16.34 8.60
C TYR A 73 -9.25 15.39 9.68
N ARG A 74 -9.81 15.92 10.76
CA ARG A 74 -10.43 15.12 11.82
C ARG A 74 -11.45 14.14 11.23
N TYR A 75 -11.28 12.87 11.55
CA TYR A 75 -12.05 11.72 11.07
C TYR A 75 -11.99 11.46 9.55
N LYS A 76 -11.09 12.15 8.84
CA LYS A 76 -11.02 12.17 7.38
C LYS A 76 -9.57 11.95 6.88
N PRO A 77 -8.95 10.80 7.21
CA PRO A 77 -7.58 10.49 6.76
C PRO A 77 -7.45 10.44 5.23
N LYS A 78 -8.53 10.08 4.51
CA LYS A 78 -8.56 10.12 3.04
C LYS A 78 -8.37 11.53 2.49
N THR A 79 -8.98 12.53 3.13
CA THR A 79 -8.82 13.93 2.73
C THR A 79 -7.38 14.39 2.93
N LEU A 80 -6.79 14.07 4.09
CA LEU A 80 -5.37 14.36 4.34
C LEU A 80 -4.46 13.69 3.29
N SER A 81 -4.73 12.42 2.97
CA SER A 81 -3.98 11.67 1.97
C SER A 81 -4.04 12.32 0.58
N VAL A 82 -5.22 12.78 0.14
CA VAL A 82 -5.36 13.48 -1.15
C VAL A 82 -4.61 14.79 -1.15
N ASP A 83 -4.73 15.57 -0.07
CA ASP A 83 -4.09 16.89 0.01
C ASP A 83 -2.56 16.81 0.08
N LEU A 84 -2.00 15.73 0.65
CA LEU A 84 -0.55 15.53 0.73
C LEU A 84 0.04 14.80 -0.48
N TYR A 85 -0.65 13.80 -1.03
CA TYR A 85 -0.06 12.86 -2.00
C TYR A 85 -0.85 12.74 -3.30
N GLY A 86 -1.95 13.48 -3.46
CA GLY A 86 -2.82 13.40 -4.64
C GLY A 86 -3.61 12.09 -4.76
N THR A 87 -3.63 11.25 -3.72
CA THR A 87 -4.31 9.95 -3.74
C THR A 87 -4.98 9.64 -2.40
N THR A 88 -6.08 8.88 -2.44
CA THR A 88 -6.73 8.36 -1.21
C THR A 88 -6.07 7.09 -0.67
N GLU A 89 -5.15 6.50 -1.43
CA GLU A 89 -4.64 5.15 -1.22
C GLU A 89 -3.66 5.06 -0.05
N LEU A 90 -3.08 6.20 0.36
CA LEU A 90 -2.24 6.29 1.54
C LEU A 90 -3.01 6.53 2.85
N ALA A 91 -4.35 6.62 2.80
CA ALA A 91 -5.14 6.81 4.00
C ALA A 91 -4.98 5.68 5.02
N TYR A 92 -4.98 4.42 4.57
CA TYR A 92 -4.76 3.28 5.46
C TYR A 92 -3.32 3.21 5.98
N PRO A 93 -2.28 3.33 5.14
CA PRO A 93 -0.90 3.51 5.60
C PRO A 93 -0.74 4.60 6.68
N ILE A 94 -1.37 5.76 6.51
CA ILE A 94 -1.35 6.85 7.50
C ILE A 94 -1.99 6.41 8.82
N LEU A 95 -3.14 5.72 8.78
CA LEU A 95 -3.75 5.17 9.99
C LEU A 95 -2.81 4.19 10.69
N ARG A 96 -2.17 3.28 9.94
CA ARG A 96 -1.26 2.28 10.49
C ARG A 96 -0.05 2.88 11.19
N ILE A 97 0.63 3.85 10.59
CA ILE A 97 1.80 4.48 11.24
C ILE A 97 1.43 5.29 12.48
N ASN A 98 0.17 5.71 12.60
CA ASN A 98 -0.36 6.37 13.80
C ASN A 98 -0.94 5.38 14.82
N ASN A 99 -0.82 4.06 14.60
CA ASN A 99 -1.42 3.01 15.40
C ASN A 99 -2.96 3.16 15.56
N LEU A 100 -3.64 3.59 14.49
CA LEU A 100 -5.08 3.73 14.44
C LEU A 100 -5.68 2.61 13.59
N SER A 101 -6.81 2.06 14.05
CA SER A 101 -7.51 0.98 13.34
C SER A 101 -8.58 1.50 12.40
N SER A 102 -9.05 2.72 12.63
CA SER A 102 -10.21 3.26 11.92
C SER A 102 -10.13 4.76 11.69
N ALA A 103 -10.85 5.24 10.66
CA ALA A 103 -10.92 6.67 10.36
C ALA A 103 -11.55 7.48 11.50
N ILE A 104 -12.47 6.90 12.29
CA ILE A 104 -13.09 7.59 13.42
C ILE A 104 -12.12 7.80 14.59
N GLU A 105 -10.99 7.10 14.64
CA GLU A 105 -9.93 7.36 15.61
C GLU A 105 -8.96 8.46 15.14
N PHE A 106 -9.09 8.92 13.90
CA PHE A 106 -8.21 9.93 13.31
C PHE A 106 -8.53 11.34 13.83
N ASP A 107 -8.22 11.56 15.10
CA ASP A 107 -8.49 12.80 15.85
C ASP A 107 -7.18 13.39 16.40
N LEU A 108 -6.21 13.61 15.52
CA LEU A 108 -4.85 13.96 15.89
C LEU A 108 -4.52 15.40 15.48
N GLY A 109 -4.08 16.22 16.44
CA GLY A 109 -3.54 17.55 16.14
C GLY A 109 -2.11 17.52 15.56
N LYS A 110 -1.41 16.40 15.74
CA LYS A 110 -0.03 16.20 15.25
C LYS A 110 0.17 14.79 14.66
N PRO A 111 -0.56 14.42 13.58
CA PRO A 111 -0.46 13.09 13.00
C PRO A 111 0.95 12.83 12.45
N LEU A 112 1.37 11.57 12.51
CA LEU A 112 2.47 11.05 11.71
C LEU A 112 2.00 10.94 10.25
N VAL A 113 2.84 11.40 9.34
CA VAL A 113 2.62 11.37 7.90
C VAL A 113 3.88 10.85 7.22
N PHE A 114 3.79 10.57 5.94
CA PHE A 114 4.94 10.22 5.14
C PHE A 114 5.51 11.45 4.43
N ASP A 115 6.82 11.44 4.21
CA ASP A 115 7.52 12.48 3.46
C ASP A 115 7.37 12.30 1.95
N GLU A 116 7.80 13.31 1.19
CA GLU A 116 7.87 13.26 -0.27
C GLU A 116 8.71 12.05 -0.73
N GLY A 117 8.24 11.33 -1.75
CA GLY A 117 8.91 10.14 -2.28
C GLY A 117 8.41 8.80 -1.72
N ILE A 118 7.53 8.80 -0.72
CA ILE A 118 6.98 7.56 -0.16
C ILE A 118 6.26 6.69 -1.21
N THR A 119 5.63 7.32 -2.19
CA THR A 119 4.90 6.63 -3.26
C THR A 119 5.84 5.80 -4.12
N GLU A 120 7.05 6.28 -4.36
CA GLU A 120 8.10 5.61 -5.12
C GLU A 120 8.62 4.41 -4.33
N VAL A 121 8.90 4.60 -3.03
CA VAL A 121 9.34 3.53 -2.14
C VAL A 121 8.30 2.42 -2.06
N ILE A 122 7.02 2.76 -1.93
CA ILE A 122 5.93 1.77 -1.91
C ILE A 122 5.87 1.02 -3.25
N LYS A 123 6.03 1.70 -4.39
CA LYS A 123 6.08 1.02 -5.70
C LYS A 123 7.24 0.04 -5.78
N GLU A 124 8.43 0.41 -5.30
CA GLU A 124 9.59 -0.48 -5.24
C GLU A 124 9.31 -1.72 -4.37
N ILE A 125 8.71 -1.54 -3.19
CA ILE A 125 8.30 -2.66 -2.32
C ILE A 125 7.35 -3.59 -3.08
N PHE A 126 6.39 -3.06 -3.81
CA PHE A 126 5.44 -3.87 -4.59
C PHE A 126 6.10 -4.62 -5.75
N ILE A 127 7.14 -4.04 -6.36
CA ILE A 127 7.94 -4.74 -7.38
C ILE A 127 8.66 -5.94 -6.75
N LEU A 128 9.27 -5.75 -5.58
CA LEU A 128 9.92 -6.82 -4.82
C LEU A 128 8.93 -7.91 -4.40
N GLU A 129 7.72 -7.52 -4.02
CA GLU A 129 6.66 -8.41 -3.53
C GLU A 129 5.81 -9.05 -4.63
N ARG A 130 6.08 -8.73 -5.90
CA ARG A 130 5.24 -9.14 -7.04
C ARG A 130 4.99 -10.65 -7.07
N SER A 131 6.03 -11.47 -6.92
CA SER A 131 5.91 -12.93 -6.97
C SER A 131 4.99 -13.46 -5.86
N ARG A 132 5.12 -12.93 -4.64
CA ARG A 132 4.27 -13.30 -3.49
C ARG A 132 2.82 -12.83 -3.68
N ILE A 133 2.63 -11.61 -4.18
CA ILE A 133 1.29 -11.06 -4.49
C ILE A 133 0.57 -11.90 -5.56
N VAL A 134 1.28 -12.29 -6.63
CA VAL A 134 0.70 -13.14 -7.69
C VAL A 134 0.36 -14.53 -7.15
N ALA A 135 1.27 -15.15 -6.39
CA ALA A 135 1.01 -16.44 -5.76
C ALA A 135 -0.22 -16.39 -4.84
N ASN A 136 -0.33 -15.36 -3.99
CA ASN A 136 -1.48 -15.17 -3.11
C ASN A 136 -2.80 -15.01 -3.88
N LYS A 137 -2.79 -14.29 -5.01
CA LYS A 137 -3.97 -14.17 -5.88
C LYS A 137 -4.42 -15.51 -6.47
N VAL A 138 -3.50 -16.41 -6.77
CA VAL A 138 -3.84 -17.76 -7.27
C VAL A 138 -4.42 -18.61 -6.13
N GLU A 139 -3.79 -18.55 -4.95
CA GLU A 139 -4.19 -19.33 -3.78
C GLU A 139 -5.63 -19.00 -3.33
N ILE A 140 -6.02 -17.74 -3.27
CA ILE A 140 -7.37 -17.35 -2.82
C ILE A 140 -8.51 -17.79 -3.75
N ASN A 141 -8.18 -18.11 -5.01
CA ASN A 141 -9.14 -18.52 -6.04
C ASN A 141 -9.23 -20.05 -6.19
N THR A 142 -8.41 -20.81 -5.44
CA THR A 142 -8.43 -22.27 -5.39
C THR A 142 -9.26 -22.74 -4.20
#